data_AF-A0A1Y4TZ94-F1
#
_entry.id   AF-A0A1Y4TZ94-F1
#
_cell.length_a   1.000
_cell.length_b   1.000
_cell.length_c   1.000
_cell.angle_alpha   90.00
_cell.angle_beta   90.00
_cell.angle_gamma   90.00
#
_symmetry.space_group_name_H-M   'P 1'
#
loop_
_entity.id
_entity.type
_entity.pdbx_description
1 polymer ?
#
loop_
_entity_poly.entity_id
_entity_poly.type
_entity_poly.pdbx_seq_one_letter_code
_entity_poly.pdbx_strand_id
1 'polypeptide(L)'
;MSLTDQFEYDGGDPIDIKSVVYEIDENDSEVYHFYLSPSEGISTVKGMENADDYLEIVVKKPHGEVDTASEDFSVAYKDISVNKLTLATDVEKIQLSTRLLELSNQFVLYLDVTMKSGKTLLARYNNECVQYKLPVLSNQYALDDVVKKIGSIVEWVDLTAGTTTYYLYEAEGVTGAPATENPAAVTIELESALDAEKIVNGRLTAGSTLEIDFSTADLSKVSIQCGEFATAEGTTGKLTLKKDRGDDAKLSVSLDIENADSRLRADYDNNTIGVGYASTNHMTVTVDGATVKDVDLTTIYRFDNQYAASYQFALGVPDPDAGESQEGLAGLTTGGYAVQLNIASSDMGKTFDLATDADKIGLFVYDYGTYTTYDPKMASGKGATGTVRAIAVGMATYYVRVDVQFPTGPSVKAEWYGSFTRYDADMTSVLTPVMPYKPQFVAYAEDGSVVNDWEIREVQVRHQANYSSYGSKANAYFFYFVTPQTAENGIDSTNGTPVLCVQGDYSETESLNVDIDALHAQGDKFIWEFKMNNRDYLGYTEYGFDPSWSTGSSCRCPDVASVSISKDDSGWNIEFSMKDQISAKGQYSNCLKNTIYIQYKGKVTKYTGTQSNDLPDSFYN
;
A
#
# COMPACT_ATOMS: atom_id res chain seq x y z
N MET A 1 -46.44 35.85 -53.67
CA MET A 1 -46.48 34.40 -53.92
C MET A 1 -46.94 33.73 -52.62
N SER A 2 -47.65 32.60 -52.67
CA SER A 2 -47.97 31.84 -51.45
C SER A 2 -46.83 30.86 -51.20
N LEU A 3 -46.10 31.02 -50.09
CA LEU A 3 -45.10 30.04 -49.64
C LEU A 3 -45.80 28.72 -49.27
N THR A 4 -45.16 27.59 -49.59
CA THR A 4 -45.58 26.25 -49.20
C THR A 4 -44.35 25.52 -48.68
N ASP A 5 -44.33 25.18 -47.39
CA ASP A 5 -43.19 24.55 -46.70
C ASP A 5 -41.86 25.29 -46.96
N GLN A 6 -41.89 26.62 -46.83
CA GLN A 6 -40.81 27.53 -47.19
C GLN A 6 -40.74 28.72 -46.22
N PHE A 7 -39.56 29.35 -46.15
CA PHE A 7 -39.42 30.68 -45.58
C PHE A 7 -38.66 31.64 -46.51
N GLU A 8 -38.98 32.93 -46.43
CA GLU A 8 -38.37 34.01 -47.19
C GLU A 8 -37.72 34.98 -46.20
N TYR A 9 -36.45 35.30 -46.42
CA TYR A 9 -35.69 36.23 -45.59
C TYR A 9 -35.31 37.48 -46.39
N ASP A 10 -35.65 38.64 -45.86
CA ASP A 10 -35.34 39.98 -46.39
C ASP A 10 -35.73 40.19 -47.87
N GLY A 11 -36.89 39.66 -48.28
CA GLY A 11 -37.39 39.74 -49.66
C GLY A 11 -36.56 38.95 -50.68
N GLY A 12 -35.72 38.02 -50.21
CA GLY A 12 -34.94 37.11 -51.05
C GLY A 12 -35.78 36.00 -51.70
N ASP A 13 -35.11 35.03 -52.31
CA ASP A 13 -35.78 33.86 -52.86
C ASP A 13 -36.32 32.96 -51.74
N PRO A 14 -37.51 32.33 -51.91
CA PRO A 14 -38.01 31.33 -50.98
C PRO A 14 -37.02 30.18 -50.76
N ILE A 15 -36.82 29.83 -49.49
CA ILE A 15 -35.96 28.75 -49.02
C ILE A 15 -36.87 27.58 -48.58
N ASP A 16 -36.70 26.42 -49.21
CA ASP A 16 -37.44 25.21 -48.85
C ASP A 16 -37.08 24.75 -47.43
N ILE A 17 -38.09 24.39 -46.63
CA ILE A 17 -37.91 23.74 -45.33
C ILE A 17 -37.90 22.23 -45.58
N LYS A 18 -36.76 21.57 -45.30
CA LYS A 18 -36.58 20.14 -45.57
C LYS A 18 -36.54 19.29 -44.31
N SER A 19 -36.27 19.90 -43.16
CA SER A 19 -36.33 19.23 -41.86
C SER A 19 -36.99 20.13 -40.83
N VAL A 20 -37.88 19.56 -40.02
CA VAL A 20 -38.45 20.21 -38.85
C VAL A 20 -38.32 19.29 -37.65
N VAL A 21 -37.57 19.76 -36.65
CA VAL A 21 -37.39 19.08 -35.37
C VAL A 21 -38.02 19.93 -34.29
N TYR A 22 -38.67 19.29 -33.33
CA TYR A 22 -39.10 19.99 -32.12
C TYR A 22 -38.73 19.22 -30.86
N GLU A 23 -38.46 19.96 -29.80
CA GLU A 23 -38.30 19.43 -28.45
C GLU A 23 -39.19 20.19 -27.48
N ILE A 24 -39.41 19.57 -26.32
CA ILE A 24 -40.14 20.17 -25.21
C ILE A 24 -39.08 20.49 -24.16
N ASP A 25 -39.11 21.72 -23.64
CA ASP A 25 -38.16 22.16 -22.62
C ASP A 25 -38.18 21.19 -21.41
N GLU A 26 -37.00 20.74 -21.00
CA GLU A 26 -36.85 19.75 -19.92
C GLU A 26 -37.28 20.30 -18.55
N ASN A 27 -37.28 21.62 -18.37
CA ASN A 27 -37.66 22.31 -17.14
C ASN A 27 -39.11 22.81 -17.16
N ASP A 28 -39.69 23.03 -18.35
CA ASP A 28 -41.09 23.43 -18.53
C ASP A 28 -41.77 22.66 -19.68
N SER A 29 -42.56 21.64 -19.33
CA SER A 29 -43.27 20.79 -20.29
C SER A 29 -44.27 21.53 -21.21
N GLU A 30 -44.56 22.80 -20.93
CA GLU A 30 -45.43 23.63 -21.76
C GLU A 30 -44.64 24.47 -22.78
N VAL A 31 -43.30 24.52 -22.73
CA VAL A 31 -42.47 25.28 -23.70
C VAL A 31 -41.95 24.34 -24.79
N TYR A 32 -42.15 24.75 -26.04
CA TYR A 32 -41.77 23.98 -27.22
C TYR A 32 -40.78 24.78 -28.06
N HIS A 33 -39.67 24.15 -28.43
CA HIS A 33 -38.70 24.69 -29.38
C HIS A 33 -38.89 23.98 -30.72
N PHE A 34 -39.07 24.75 -31.78
CA PHE A 34 -39.16 24.27 -33.16
C PHE A 34 -37.98 24.78 -33.97
N TYR A 35 -37.30 23.88 -34.66
CA TYR A 35 -36.16 24.15 -35.51
C TYR A 35 -36.53 23.77 -36.95
N LEU A 36 -36.53 24.75 -37.86
CA LEU A 36 -36.91 24.55 -39.26
C LEU A 36 -35.71 24.83 -40.17
N SER A 37 -35.15 23.80 -40.78
CA SER A 37 -33.91 23.88 -41.57
C SER A 37 -34.14 23.56 -43.05
N PRO A 38 -33.42 24.23 -43.97
CA PRO A 38 -33.35 23.84 -45.38
C PRO A 38 -32.50 22.60 -45.66
N SER A 39 -31.73 22.13 -44.67
CA SER A 39 -30.98 20.89 -44.75
C SER A 39 -31.91 19.67 -44.59
N GLU A 40 -31.68 18.64 -45.41
CA GLU A 40 -32.55 17.47 -45.51
C GLU A 40 -32.13 16.37 -44.53
N GLY A 41 -33.11 15.70 -43.92
CA GLY A 41 -32.90 14.49 -43.11
C GLY A 41 -32.38 14.73 -41.68
N ILE A 42 -32.50 15.95 -41.15
CA ILE A 42 -32.12 16.24 -39.76
C ILE A 42 -33.25 15.79 -38.82
N SER A 43 -32.88 15.02 -37.78
CA SER A 43 -33.84 14.47 -36.81
C SER A 43 -33.47 14.75 -35.34
N THR A 44 -32.40 15.51 -35.08
CA THR A 44 -31.92 15.85 -33.73
C THR A 44 -31.65 17.35 -33.62
N VAL A 45 -31.71 17.88 -32.40
CA VAL A 45 -31.40 19.30 -32.14
C VAL A 45 -29.94 19.59 -32.41
N LYS A 46 -29.03 18.69 -31.99
CA LYS A 46 -27.60 18.84 -32.34
C LYS A 46 -27.34 18.83 -33.84
N GLY A 47 -28.12 18.06 -34.59
CA GLY A 47 -28.07 18.08 -36.06
C GLY A 47 -28.50 19.44 -36.64
N MET A 48 -29.47 20.12 -36.02
CA MET A 48 -29.89 21.47 -36.40
C MET A 48 -28.80 22.49 -36.08
N GLU A 49 -28.23 22.45 -34.87
CA GLU A 49 -27.09 23.31 -34.47
C GLU A 49 -25.89 23.17 -35.40
N ASN A 50 -25.53 21.94 -35.76
CA ASN A 50 -24.41 21.68 -36.68
C ASN A 50 -24.67 22.18 -38.11
N ALA A 51 -25.93 22.26 -38.54
CA ALA A 51 -26.29 22.81 -39.84
C ALA A 51 -26.24 24.34 -39.87
N ASP A 52 -26.48 24.99 -38.72
CA ASP A 52 -26.41 26.45 -38.50
C ASP A 52 -27.20 27.27 -39.55
N ASP A 53 -28.34 26.73 -39.99
CA ASP A 53 -29.13 27.28 -41.09
C ASP A 53 -30.64 27.34 -40.79
N TYR A 54 -31.05 27.06 -39.55
CA TYR A 54 -32.44 26.90 -39.15
C TYR A 54 -33.11 28.18 -38.65
N LEU A 55 -34.43 28.25 -38.85
CA LEU A 55 -35.35 29.15 -38.15
C LEU A 55 -35.76 28.51 -36.83
N GLU A 56 -35.50 29.20 -35.72
CA GLU A 56 -35.94 28.78 -34.39
C GLU A 56 -37.23 29.50 -33.98
N ILE A 57 -38.17 28.75 -33.44
CA ILE A 57 -39.42 29.27 -32.87
C ILE A 57 -39.63 28.63 -31.50
N VAL A 58 -39.71 29.46 -30.46
CA VAL A 58 -40.07 29.02 -29.11
C VAL A 58 -41.44 29.54 -28.76
N VAL A 59 -42.35 28.66 -28.35
CA VAL A 59 -43.73 29.01 -27.96
C VAL A 59 -44.18 28.18 -26.77
N LYS A 60 -45.10 28.73 -25.97
CA LYS A 60 -45.87 27.92 -25.04
C LYS A 60 -46.95 27.16 -25.79
N LYS A 61 -46.94 25.84 -25.67
CA LYS A 61 -47.93 24.86 -26.16
C LYS A 61 -48.64 25.27 -27.45
N PRO A 62 -48.17 24.82 -28.62
CA PRO A 62 -48.64 25.29 -29.92
C PRO A 62 -50.16 25.03 -30.14
N HIS A 63 -50.96 26.08 -30.09
CA HIS A 63 -52.43 26.03 -30.02
C HIS A 63 -53.16 26.79 -31.16
N GLY A 64 -52.44 27.49 -32.03
CA GLY A 64 -53.02 28.36 -33.05
C GLY A 64 -52.33 29.72 -33.09
N GLU A 65 -53.11 30.80 -33.20
CA GLU A 65 -52.59 32.17 -33.20
C GLU A 65 -51.98 32.49 -31.83
N VAL A 66 -50.73 32.97 -31.83
CA VAL A 66 -50.00 33.34 -30.62
C VAL A 66 -50.31 34.80 -30.29
N ASP A 67 -50.83 35.07 -29.10
CA ASP A 67 -50.98 36.44 -28.62
C ASP A 67 -49.62 37.00 -28.20
N THR A 68 -48.91 37.56 -29.18
CA THR A 68 -47.57 38.15 -28.99
C THR A 68 -47.51 39.28 -27.94
N ALA A 69 -48.65 39.82 -27.49
CA ALA A 69 -48.69 40.81 -26.42
C ALA A 69 -48.69 40.19 -25.01
N SER A 70 -49.26 38.99 -24.85
CA SER A 70 -49.43 38.35 -23.53
C SER A 70 -48.59 37.09 -23.35
N GLU A 71 -48.40 36.29 -24.39
CA GLU A 71 -47.69 35.01 -24.36
C GLU A 71 -46.18 35.18 -24.54
N ASP A 72 -45.40 34.32 -23.87
CA ASP A 72 -43.96 34.25 -24.09
C ASP A 72 -43.69 33.48 -25.40
N PHE A 73 -42.85 34.06 -26.25
CA PHE A 73 -42.38 33.43 -27.48
C PHE A 73 -41.02 34.00 -27.88
N SER A 74 -40.31 33.27 -28.73
CA SER A 74 -39.18 33.81 -29.48
C SER A 74 -39.18 33.31 -30.93
N VAL A 75 -38.60 34.11 -31.81
CA VAL A 75 -38.32 33.76 -33.20
C VAL A 75 -36.89 34.22 -33.50
N ALA A 76 -36.05 33.33 -34.02
CA ALA A 76 -34.69 33.65 -34.40
C ALA A 76 -34.34 33.07 -35.76
N TYR A 77 -33.76 33.90 -36.64
CA TYR A 77 -33.16 33.46 -37.89
C TYR A 77 -32.14 34.50 -38.37
N LYS A 78 -30.88 34.08 -38.53
CA LYS A 78 -29.75 34.97 -38.85
C LYS A 78 -29.69 36.15 -37.87
N ASP A 79 -29.93 37.37 -38.36
CA ASP A 79 -29.89 38.61 -37.58
C ASP A 79 -31.28 39.14 -37.18
N ILE A 80 -32.34 38.38 -37.45
CA ILE A 80 -33.68 38.64 -36.92
C ILE A 80 -33.82 37.88 -35.60
N SER A 81 -34.09 38.62 -34.54
CA SER A 81 -34.43 38.08 -33.21
C SER A 81 -35.65 38.81 -32.66
N VAL A 82 -36.76 38.10 -32.55
CA VAL A 82 -38.02 38.64 -32.03
C VAL A 82 -38.41 37.92 -30.76
N ASN A 83 -38.61 38.67 -29.69
CA ASN A 83 -39.11 38.20 -28.41
C ASN A 83 -39.76 39.38 -27.66
N LYS A 84 -40.25 39.16 -26.43
CA LYS A 84 -40.87 40.21 -25.61
C LYS A 84 -40.00 41.46 -25.39
N LEU A 85 -38.68 41.32 -25.39
CA LEU A 85 -37.76 42.44 -25.18
C LEU A 85 -37.59 43.28 -26.45
N THR A 86 -37.54 42.65 -27.62
CA THR A 86 -37.31 43.33 -28.92
C THR A 86 -38.59 43.81 -29.60
N LEU A 87 -39.74 43.27 -29.19
CA LEU A 87 -41.07 43.59 -29.71
C LEU A 87 -41.37 45.10 -29.78
N ALA A 88 -41.09 45.85 -28.71
CA ALA A 88 -41.39 47.29 -28.67
C ALA A 88 -40.32 48.15 -29.40
N THR A 89 -39.07 47.70 -29.39
CA THR A 89 -37.92 48.47 -29.87
C THR A 89 -37.69 48.29 -31.36
N ASP A 90 -37.71 47.05 -31.85
CA ASP A 90 -37.11 46.67 -33.13
C ASP A 90 -38.12 46.11 -34.14
N VAL A 91 -39.30 45.70 -33.69
CA VAL A 91 -40.33 45.06 -34.52
C VAL A 91 -41.39 46.10 -34.94
N GLU A 92 -41.72 46.13 -36.24
CA GLU A 92 -42.83 46.92 -36.79
C GLU A 92 -44.12 46.09 -36.85
N LYS A 93 -44.01 44.83 -37.25
CA LYS A 93 -45.12 43.90 -37.36
C LYS A 93 -44.67 42.48 -37.03
N ILE A 94 -45.50 41.75 -36.29
CA ILE A 94 -45.38 40.30 -36.15
C ILE A 94 -46.77 39.65 -36.18
N GLN A 95 -46.88 38.54 -36.89
CA GLN A 95 -47.98 37.59 -36.79
C GLN A 95 -47.39 36.19 -36.72
N LEU A 96 -47.71 35.48 -35.64
CA LEU A 96 -47.24 34.12 -35.39
C LEU A 96 -48.44 33.22 -35.10
N SER A 97 -48.52 32.11 -35.82
CA SER A 97 -49.45 31.02 -35.50
C SER A 97 -48.73 29.69 -35.61
N THR A 98 -48.82 28.90 -34.56
CA THR A 98 -48.18 27.59 -34.42
C THR A 98 -49.21 26.59 -33.93
N ARG A 99 -49.35 25.45 -34.62
CA ARG A 99 -50.22 24.35 -34.18
C ARG A 99 -49.54 23.03 -34.41
N LEU A 100 -49.45 22.20 -33.37
CA LEU A 100 -48.95 20.83 -33.46
C LEU A 100 -50.13 19.85 -33.38
N LEU A 101 -50.24 18.98 -34.36
CA LEU A 101 -51.21 17.88 -34.38
C LEU A 101 -50.49 16.61 -33.93
N GLU A 102 -50.43 16.38 -32.63
CA GLU A 102 -49.64 15.31 -32.00
C GLU A 102 -49.90 13.90 -32.58
N LEU A 103 -51.14 13.59 -32.96
CA LEU A 103 -51.50 12.28 -33.51
C LEU A 103 -50.93 12.01 -34.91
N SER A 104 -50.63 13.06 -35.67
CA SER A 104 -50.11 12.98 -37.03
C SER A 104 -48.71 13.57 -37.17
N ASN A 105 -48.08 13.99 -36.06
CA ASN A 105 -46.80 14.71 -36.04
C ASN A 105 -46.77 15.88 -37.04
N GLN A 106 -47.90 16.52 -37.32
CA GLN A 106 -47.98 17.59 -38.30
C GLN A 106 -47.84 18.94 -37.60
N PHE A 107 -46.87 19.74 -38.04
CA PHE A 107 -46.68 21.10 -37.56
C PHE A 107 -47.21 22.11 -38.60
N VAL A 108 -48.03 23.04 -38.13
CA VAL A 108 -48.57 24.13 -38.94
C VAL A 108 -48.00 25.45 -38.43
N LEU A 109 -47.25 26.12 -39.29
CA LEU A 109 -46.63 27.42 -39.04
C LEU A 109 -47.14 28.49 -40.00
N TYR A 110 -47.50 29.63 -39.43
CA TYR A 110 -47.56 30.92 -40.10
C TYR A 110 -46.68 31.89 -39.33
N LEU A 111 -45.68 32.46 -40.00
CA LEU A 111 -44.87 33.56 -39.48
C LEU A 111 -44.86 34.70 -40.52
N ASP A 112 -45.00 35.94 -40.05
CA ASP A 112 -44.85 37.17 -40.84
C ASP A 112 -44.30 38.27 -39.93
N VAL A 113 -43.00 38.55 -40.10
CA VAL A 113 -42.25 39.55 -39.33
C VAL A 113 -41.79 40.66 -40.25
N THR A 114 -41.94 41.90 -39.80
CA THR A 114 -41.31 43.09 -40.37
C THR A 114 -40.60 43.83 -39.24
N MET A 115 -39.29 43.98 -39.37
CA MET A 115 -38.45 44.75 -38.45
C MET A 115 -38.50 46.23 -38.85
N LYS A 116 -38.33 47.15 -37.89
CA LYS A 116 -38.23 48.60 -38.18
C LYS A 116 -37.01 48.97 -39.02
N SER A 117 -36.03 48.08 -39.10
CA SER A 117 -34.89 48.19 -40.02
C SER A 117 -35.27 47.98 -41.49
N GLY A 118 -36.49 47.49 -41.77
CA GLY A 118 -36.98 47.10 -43.08
C GLY A 118 -36.84 45.62 -43.40
N LYS A 119 -36.10 44.85 -42.59
CA LYS A 119 -35.90 43.40 -42.80
C LYS A 119 -37.19 42.62 -42.55
N THR A 120 -37.42 41.60 -43.38
CA THR A 120 -38.62 40.77 -43.30
C THR A 120 -38.30 39.29 -43.12
N LEU A 121 -39.21 38.56 -42.47
CA LEU A 121 -39.16 37.10 -42.40
C LEU A 121 -40.59 36.55 -42.52
N LEU A 122 -40.84 35.80 -43.59
CA LEU A 122 -42.13 35.17 -43.86
C LEU A 122 -41.93 33.65 -43.90
N ALA A 123 -42.65 32.88 -43.08
CA ALA A 123 -42.57 31.42 -43.13
C ALA A 123 -43.96 30.78 -43.19
N ARG A 124 -44.07 29.70 -43.98
CA ARG A 124 -45.24 28.82 -44.05
C ARG A 124 -44.76 27.38 -43.99
N TYR A 125 -45.30 26.62 -43.05
CA TYR A 125 -45.06 25.18 -42.97
C TYR A 125 -46.37 24.47 -42.65
N ASN A 126 -46.64 23.36 -43.32
CA ASN A 126 -47.81 22.54 -43.07
C ASN A 126 -47.51 21.08 -43.43
N ASN A 127 -46.58 20.48 -42.70
CA ASN A 127 -46.07 19.15 -43.00
C ASN A 127 -45.62 18.43 -41.72
N GLU A 128 -45.09 17.21 -41.87
CA GLU A 128 -44.61 16.39 -40.75
C GLU A 128 -43.42 17.04 -40.03
N CYS A 129 -43.30 16.81 -38.73
CA CYS A 129 -42.17 17.22 -37.92
C CYS A 129 -41.72 16.05 -37.05
N VAL A 130 -40.47 16.07 -36.62
CA VAL A 130 -39.90 15.03 -35.77
C VAL A 130 -39.81 15.55 -34.34
N GLN A 131 -40.42 14.83 -33.39
CA GLN A 131 -40.15 15.07 -31.99
C GLN A 131 -38.78 14.51 -31.64
N TYR A 132 -37.85 15.38 -31.27
CA TYR A 132 -36.62 14.96 -30.64
C TYR A 132 -36.89 14.62 -29.17
N LYS A 133 -36.34 13.47 -28.75
CA LYS A 133 -36.31 13.02 -27.36
C LYS A 133 -34.93 12.49 -27.08
N LEU A 134 -34.38 12.88 -25.95
CA LEU A 134 -33.16 12.30 -25.44
C LEU A 134 -33.28 10.77 -25.35
N PRO A 135 -32.23 10.03 -25.74
CA PRO A 135 -32.20 8.58 -25.56
C PRO A 135 -32.41 8.19 -24.09
N VAL A 136 -33.23 7.16 -23.86
CA VAL A 136 -33.32 6.50 -22.55
C VAL A 136 -32.15 5.54 -22.46
N LEU A 137 -31.28 5.77 -21.48
CA LEU A 137 -30.07 4.97 -21.26
C LEU A 137 -30.38 3.80 -20.31
N SER A 138 -29.72 2.67 -20.54
CA SER A 138 -29.69 1.55 -19.60
C SER A 138 -28.38 0.79 -19.74
N ASN A 139 -27.51 0.88 -18.74
CA ASN A 139 -26.11 0.39 -18.81
C ASN A 139 -25.38 0.94 -20.05
N GLN A 140 -25.54 2.23 -20.28
CA GLN A 140 -25.09 2.97 -21.45
C GLN A 140 -24.62 4.36 -21.06
N TYR A 141 -23.77 4.95 -21.91
CA TYR A 141 -23.46 6.37 -21.87
C TYR A 141 -23.77 7.00 -23.23
N ALA A 142 -24.02 8.31 -23.25
CA ALA A 142 -24.21 9.08 -24.45
C ALA A 142 -23.41 10.38 -24.36
N LEU A 143 -22.62 10.64 -25.40
CA LEU A 143 -22.00 11.94 -25.64
C LEU A 143 -22.69 12.56 -26.85
N ASP A 144 -23.35 13.70 -26.66
CA ASP A 144 -24.10 14.41 -27.72
C ASP A 144 -25.01 13.46 -28.51
N ASP A 145 -25.86 12.73 -27.78
CA ASP A 145 -26.80 11.71 -28.27
C ASP A 145 -26.19 10.42 -28.85
N VAL A 146 -24.87 10.34 -28.99
CA VAL A 146 -24.22 9.12 -29.47
C VAL A 146 -24.17 8.08 -28.35
N VAL A 147 -25.18 7.21 -28.34
CA VAL A 147 -25.34 6.15 -27.33
C VAL A 147 -24.35 5.02 -27.56
N LYS A 148 -23.67 4.64 -26.49
CA LYS A 148 -22.73 3.52 -26.43
C LYS A 148 -22.93 2.69 -25.17
N LYS A 149 -22.54 1.43 -25.24
CA LYS A 149 -22.69 0.48 -24.13
C LYS A 149 -21.63 0.70 -23.05
N ILE A 150 -22.01 0.51 -21.78
CA ILE A 150 -21.08 0.29 -20.67
C ILE A 150 -21.04 -1.22 -20.41
N GLY A 151 -19.93 -1.86 -20.77
CA GLY A 151 -19.72 -3.29 -20.55
C GLY A 151 -19.19 -3.62 -19.15
N SER A 152 -18.44 -2.71 -18.52
CA SER A 152 -17.94 -2.86 -17.16
C SER A 152 -17.52 -1.52 -16.56
N ILE A 153 -17.45 -1.48 -15.23
CA ILE A 153 -16.89 -0.35 -14.47
C ILE A 153 -15.79 -0.88 -13.57
N VAL A 154 -14.71 -0.12 -13.41
CA VAL A 154 -13.66 -0.36 -12.41
C VAL A 154 -13.53 0.84 -11.49
N GLU A 155 -13.68 0.63 -10.18
CA GLU A 155 -13.34 1.59 -9.11
C GLU A 155 -11.88 1.37 -8.73
N TRP A 156 -11.03 2.36 -9.00
CA TRP A 156 -9.59 2.29 -8.78
C TRP A 156 -9.11 3.39 -7.85
N VAL A 157 -8.46 3.03 -6.76
CA VAL A 157 -8.01 3.98 -5.72
C VAL A 157 -6.51 4.18 -5.80
N ASP A 158 -6.05 5.43 -5.89
CA ASP A 158 -4.67 5.80 -5.67
C ASP A 158 -4.56 6.51 -4.31
N LEU A 159 -4.12 5.76 -3.29
CA LEU A 159 -3.96 6.28 -1.94
C LEU A 159 -2.80 7.27 -1.81
N THR A 160 -1.84 7.25 -2.73
CA THR A 160 -0.70 8.16 -2.74
C THR A 160 -1.09 9.49 -3.36
N ALA A 161 -1.82 9.46 -4.47
CA ALA A 161 -2.42 10.65 -5.08
C ALA A 161 -3.62 11.19 -4.30
N GLY A 162 -4.26 10.35 -3.46
CA GLY A 162 -5.47 10.70 -2.73
C GLY A 162 -6.71 10.76 -3.62
N THR A 163 -6.74 9.97 -4.70
CA THR A 163 -7.83 9.98 -5.69
C THR A 163 -8.48 8.61 -5.87
N THR A 164 -9.75 8.65 -6.26
CA THR A 164 -10.54 7.48 -6.62
C THR A 164 -11.11 7.71 -8.01
N THR A 165 -10.84 6.80 -8.93
CA THR A 165 -11.29 6.91 -10.31
C THR A 165 -12.25 5.78 -10.66
N TYR A 166 -13.39 6.13 -11.24
CA TYR A 166 -14.32 5.18 -11.85
C TYR A 166 -14.10 5.19 -13.36
N TYR A 167 -13.62 4.06 -13.87
CA TYR A 167 -13.39 3.84 -15.28
C TYR A 167 -14.56 3.06 -15.88
N LEU A 168 -15.30 3.67 -16.79
CA LEU A 168 -16.39 3.03 -17.53
C LEU A 168 -15.84 2.52 -18.86
N TYR A 169 -15.92 1.21 -19.09
CA TYR A 169 -15.43 0.56 -20.31
C TYR A 169 -16.60 0.14 -21.19
N GLU A 170 -16.40 0.22 -22.51
CA GLU A 170 -17.31 -0.41 -23.48
C GLU A 170 -17.19 -1.95 -23.45
N ALA A 171 -16.01 -2.47 -23.13
CA ALA A 171 -15.73 -3.89 -22.99
C ALA A 171 -16.35 -4.50 -21.71
N GLU A 172 -16.77 -5.75 -21.80
CA GLU A 172 -17.25 -6.53 -20.65
C GLU A 172 -16.09 -7.18 -19.89
N GLY A 173 -16.28 -7.39 -18.58
CA GLY A 173 -15.35 -8.21 -17.76
C GLY A 173 -14.02 -7.56 -17.43
N VAL A 174 -13.86 -6.23 -17.62
CA VAL A 174 -12.65 -5.51 -17.22
C VAL A 174 -12.62 -5.37 -15.70
N THR A 175 -11.48 -5.68 -15.08
CA THR A 175 -11.32 -5.67 -13.60
C THR A 175 -10.17 -4.79 -13.11
N GLY A 176 -9.35 -4.23 -14.00
CA GLY A 176 -8.18 -3.41 -13.67
C GLY A 176 -8.27 -1.98 -14.23
N ALA A 177 -7.31 -1.13 -13.83
CA ALA A 177 -7.14 0.21 -14.37
C ALA A 177 -6.86 0.20 -15.90
N PRO A 178 -7.08 1.34 -16.59
CA PRO A 178 -6.92 1.41 -18.02
C PRO A 178 -5.49 1.10 -18.45
N ALA A 179 -5.37 0.43 -19.60
CA ALA A 179 -4.12 0.21 -20.29
C ALA A 179 -4.24 0.76 -21.72
N THR A 180 -3.12 1.00 -22.40
CA THR A 180 -3.13 1.51 -23.78
C THR A 180 -3.97 0.63 -24.73
N GLU A 181 -4.00 -0.67 -24.49
CA GLU A 181 -4.75 -1.65 -25.30
C GLU A 181 -6.24 -1.72 -24.94
N ASN A 182 -6.64 -1.18 -23.79
CA ASN A 182 -8.01 -1.17 -23.30
C ASN A 182 -8.29 0.13 -22.52
N PRO A 183 -8.45 1.26 -23.22
CA PRO A 183 -8.74 2.54 -22.58
C PRO A 183 -10.18 2.59 -22.05
N ALA A 184 -10.40 3.35 -20.97
CA ALA A 184 -11.74 3.68 -20.51
C ALA A 184 -12.41 4.68 -21.46
N ALA A 185 -13.72 4.56 -21.61
CA ALA A 185 -14.53 5.45 -22.44
C ALA A 185 -14.97 6.70 -21.68
N VAL A 186 -15.35 6.55 -20.41
CA VAL A 186 -15.64 7.64 -19.49
C VAL A 186 -14.78 7.45 -18.24
N THR A 187 -14.14 8.53 -17.79
CA THR A 187 -13.36 8.56 -16.56
C THR A 187 -13.99 9.55 -15.60
N ILE A 188 -14.30 9.12 -14.38
CA ILE A 188 -14.81 9.96 -13.31
C ILE A 188 -13.79 9.91 -12.18
N GLU A 189 -13.03 10.98 -11.96
CA GLU A 189 -12.03 11.07 -10.90
C GLU A 189 -12.56 11.93 -9.75
N LEU A 190 -12.38 11.46 -8.52
CA LEU A 190 -12.79 12.11 -7.27
C LEU A 190 -11.62 12.16 -6.29
N GLU A 191 -11.55 13.19 -5.46
CA GLU A 191 -10.74 13.18 -4.24
C GLU A 191 -11.24 12.05 -3.30
N SER A 192 -10.35 11.16 -2.86
CA SER A 192 -10.71 10.04 -1.97
C SER A 192 -11.21 10.47 -0.59
N ALA A 193 -11.03 11.75 -0.23
CA ALA A 193 -11.50 12.36 1.01
C ALA A 193 -12.71 13.28 0.81
N LEU A 194 -13.34 13.28 -0.39
CA LEU A 194 -14.43 14.19 -0.74
C LEU A 194 -15.61 14.13 0.25
N ASP A 195 -15.95 12.92 0.72
CA ASP A 195 -16.98 12.69 1.73
C ASP A 195 -16.54 11.55 2.67
N ALA A 196 -15.91 11.91 3.80
CA ALA A 196 -15.34 10.95 4.74
C ALA A 196 -16.38 10.07 5.47
N GLU A 197 -17.67 10.43 5.42
CA GLU A 197 -18.74 9.58 5.99
C GLU A 197 -19.11 8.44 5.04
N LYS A 198 -18.98 8.68 3.73
CA LYS A 198 -19.38 7.72 2.69
C LYS A 198 -18.21 6.98 2.07
N ILE A 199 -17.03 7.60 2.07
CA ILE A 199 -15.82 7.08 1.45
C ILE A 199 -14.85 6.62 2.55
N VAL A 200 -14.55 5.32 2.55
CA VAL A 200 -13.59 4.71 3.48
C VAL A 200 -12.54 3.97 2.67
N ASN A 201 -11.27 4.21 2.98
CA ASN A 201 -10.13 3.68 2.21
C ASN A 201 -10.16 4.09 0.73
N GLY A 202 -10.69 5.29 0.44
CA GLY A 202 -10.89 5.77 -0.92
C GLY A 202 -12.02 5.06 -1.68
N ARG A 203 -12.81 4.21 -1.04
CA ARG A 203 -13.93 3.52 -1.70
C ARG A 203 -15.25 3.94 -1.12
N LEU A 204 -16.25 4.07 -1.99
CA LEU A 204 -17.62 4.30 -1.58
C LEU A 204 -18.12 3.07 -0.80
N THR A 205 -18.69 3.27 0.39
CA THR A 205 -19.11 2.18 1.29
C THR A 205 -20.47 1.62 0.93
N ALA A 206 -20.74 0.36 1.30
CA ALA A 206 -22.03 -0.29 1.04
C ALA A 206 -23.22 0.55 1.55
N GLY A 207 -24.22 0.75 0.69
CA GLY A 207 -25.44 1.50 0.98
C GLY A 207 -25.30 3.02 0.97
N SER A 208 -24.11 3.56 0.68
CA SER A 208 -23.92 5.01 0.55
C SER A 208 -24.28 5.52 -0.85
N THR A 209 -24.74 6.78 -0.89
CA THR A 209 -25.04 7.53 -2.11
C THR A 209 -24.25 8.84 -2.07
N LEU A 210 -23.39 9.04 -3.06
CA LEU A 210 -22.69 10.29 -3.29
C LEU A 210 -23.38 11.03 -4.43
N GLU A 211 -23.78 12.27 -4.19
CA GLU A 211 -24.39 13.17 -5.18
C GLU A 211 -23.52 14.41 -5.31
N ILE A 212 -23.20 14.80 -6.54
CA ILE A 212 -22.39 15.96 -6.89
C ILE A 212 -23.19 16.81 -7.87
N ASP A 213 -23.41 18.07 -7.51
CA ASP A 213 -24.03 19.08 -8.37
C ASP A 213 -22.94 19.97 -8.97
N PHE A 214 -22.69 19.84 -10.27
CA PHE A 214 -21.61 20.52 -10.98
C PHE A 214 -21.79 22.04 -11.02
N SER A 215 -23.00 22.54 -10.81
CA SER A 215 -23.27 23.98 -10.68
C SER A 215 -22.59 24.60 -9.45
N THR A 216 -22.20 23.76 -8.48
CA THR A 216 -21.57 24.20 -7.22
C THR A 216 -20.33 23.38 -6.82
N ALA A 217 -19.96 22.39 -7.62
CA ALA A 217 -18.87 21.47 -7.30
C ALA A 217 -17.50 22.17 -7.35
N ASP A 218 -16.59 21.73 -6.48
CA ASP A 218 -15.18 22.09 -6.55
C ASP A 218 -14.47 21.23 -7.61
N LEU A 219 -14.27 21.78 -8.81
CA LEU A 219 -13.63 21.08 -9.93
C LEU A 219 -12.16 20.74 -9.70
N SER A 220 -11.54 21.17 -8.60
CA SER A 220 -10.22 20.65 -8.19
C SER A 220 -10.29 19.27 -7.53
N LYS A 221 -11.50 18.83 -7.16
CA LYS A 221 -11.76 17.57 -6.42
C LYS A 221 -12.60 16.56 -7.20
N VAL A 222 -13.22 16.98 -8.29
CA VAL A 222 -14.01 16.12 -9.18
C VAL A 222 -13.76 16.51 -10.62
N SER A 223 -13.47 15.53 -11.45
CA SER A 223 -13.39 15.73 -12.89
C SER A 223 -14.01 14.55 -13.65
N ILE A 224 -14.56 14.84 -14.83
CA ILE A 224 -15.11 13.83 -15.74
C ILE A 224 -14.58 14.07 -17.14
N GLN A 225 -14.14 13.00 -17.80
CA GLN A 225 -13.63 13.00 -19.17
C GLN A 225 -14.33 11.94 -20.02
N CYS A 226 -14.74 12.28 -21.25
CA CYS A 226 -15.20 11.35 -22.28
C CYS A 226 -14.82 11.86 -23.68
N GLY A 227 -13.86 11.21 -24.35
CA GLY A 227 -13.36 11.70 -25.64
C GLY A 227 -12.80 13.12 -25.50
N GLU A 228 -13.32 14.08 -26.26
CA GLU A 228 -12.95 15.51 -26.16
C GLU A 228 -13.73 16.25 -25.07
N PHE A 229 -14.82 15.68 -24.54
CA PHE A 229 -15.58 16.28 -23.45
C PHE A 229 -14.81 16.21 -22.13
N ALA A 230 -14.69 17.35 -21.46
CA ALA A 230 -14.08 17.48 -20.14
C ALA A 230 -14.91 18.42 -19.27
N THR A 231 -15.01 18.13 -17.97
CA THR A 231 -15.54 19.08 -16.99
C THR A 231 -14.61 20.30 -16.89
N ALA A 232 -15.16 21.49 -17.08
CA ALA A 232 -14.47 22.77 -16.94
C ALA A 232 -15.38 23.82 -16.27
N GLU A 233 -14.86 25.02 -16.06
CA GLU A 233 -15.66 26.15 -15.56
C GLU A 233 -16.93 26.34 -16.41
N GLY A 234 -18.09 26.42 -15.76
CA GLY A 234 -19.39 26.52 -16.43
C GLY A 234 -20.11 25.18 -16.62
N THR A 235 -19.49 24.04 -16.27
CA THR A 235 -20.19 22.74 -16.28
C THR A 235 -21.36 22.77 -15.29
N THR A 236 -22.53 22.28 -15.72
CA THR A 236 -23.72 22.13 -14.86
C THR A 236 -24.26 20.70 -14.92
N GLY A 237 -25.25 20.38 -14.09
CA GLY A 237 -25.84 19.05 -14.02
C GLY A 237 -25.37 18.24 -12.80
N LYS A 238 -25.60 16.92 -12.82
CA LYS A 238 -25.43 16.06 -11.64
C LYS A 238 -24.76 14.73 -11.94
N LEU A 239 -23.96 14.26 -10.98
CA LEU A 239 -23.48 12.89 -10.86
C LEU A 239 -24.01 12.27 -9.57
N THR A 240 -24.55 11.06 -9.67
CA THR A 240 -24.90 10.20 -8.54
C THR A 240 -24.18 8.87 -8.65
N LEU A 241 -23.41 8.53 -7.62
CA LEU A 241 -22.78 7.22 -7.43
C LEU A 241 -23.40 6.55 -6.21
N LYS A 242 -23.87 5.31 -6.36
CA LYS A 242 -24.56 4.59 -5.28
C LYS A 242 -24.10 3.15 -5.19
N LYS A 243 -23.67 2.73 -3.99
CA LYS A 243 -23.39 1.31 -3.71
C LYS A 243 -24.64 0.59 -3.23
N ASP A 244 -24.75 -0.70 -3.56
CA ASP A 244 -25.78 -1.56 -2.98
C ASP A 244 -25.60 -1.66 -1.45
N ARG A 245 -26.72 -1.82 -0.73
CA ARG A 245 -26.69 -1.90 0.74
C ARG A 245 -25.98 -3.15 1.27
N GLY A 246 -26.03 -4.25 0.53
CA GLY A 246 -25.45 -5.54 0.95
C GLY A 246 -24.13 -5.89 0.27
N ASP A 247 -23.72 -5.11 -0.73
CA ASP A 247 -22.60 -5.48 -1.62
C ASP A 247 -21.89 -4.22 -2.13
N ASP A 248 -20.71 -3.92 -1.57
CA ASP A 248 -19.89 -2.79 -1.99
C ASP A 248 -19.19 -3.03 -3.34
N ALA A 249 -19.34 -4.21 -3.95
CA ALA A 249 -18.93 -4.47 -5.32
C ALA A 249 -20.02 -4.16 -6.35
N LYS A 250 -21.23 -3.75 -5.94
CA LYS A 250 -22.29 -3.31 -6.85
C LYS A 250 -22.46 -1.79 -6.83
N LEU A 251 -22.56 -1.20 -8.02
CA LEU A 251 -22.64 0.25 -8.20
C LEU A 251 -23.78 0.59 -9.17
N SER A 252 -24.53 1.64 -8.84
CA SER A 252 -25.33 2.40 -9.80
C SER A 252 -24.67 3.74 -10.08
N VAL A 253 -24.69 4.16 -11.34
CA VAL A 253 -24.20 5.47 -11.81
C VAL A 253 -25.33 6.16 -12.54
N SER A 254 -25.62 7.40 -12.16
CA SER A 254 -26.46 8.32 -12.94
C SER A 254 -25.68 9.60 -13.16
N LEU A 255 -25.46 9.95 -14.41
CA LEU A 255 -24.71 11.13 -14.83
C LEU A 255 -25.55 11.87 -15.87
N ASP A 256 -25.71 13.16 -15.67
CA ASP A 256 -26.26 14.07 -16.67
C ASP A 256 -25.63 15.44 -16.47
N ILE A 257 -24.63 15.77 -17.29
CA ILE A 257 -23.87 17.02 -17.21
C ILE A 257 -23.71 17.68 -18.57
N GLU A 258 -23.65 18.99 -18.55
CA GLU A 258 -23.52 19.85 -19.73
C GLU A 258 -22.36 20.82 -19.54
N ASN A 259 -21.55 20.98 -20.58
CA ASN A 259 -20.50 22.00 -20.62
C ASN A 259 -20.44 22.58 -22.04
N ALA A 260 -20.60 23.91 -22.14
CA ALA A 260 -20.82 24.60 -23.40
C ALA A 260 -21.93 23.90 -24.22
N ASP A 261 -21.66 23.53 -25.46
CA ASP A 261 -22.65 22.93 -26.37
C ASP A 261 -22.62 21.40 -26.36
N SER A 262 -22.01 20.77 -25.34
CA SER A 262 -21.87 19.32 -25.26
C SER A 262 -22.44 18.77 -23.97
N ARG A 263 -23.09 17.60 -24.08
CA ARG A 263 -23.77 16.91 -22.97
C ARG A 263 -23.30 15.48 -22.86
N LEU A 264 -22.88 15.11 -21.64
CA LEU A 264 -22.49 13.74 -21.30
C LEU A 264 -23.51 13.15 -20.32
N ARG A 265 -24.09 12.02 -20.71
CA ARG A 265 -25.06 11.27 -19.91
C ARG A 265 -24.58 9.84 -19.71
N ALA A 266 -24.83 9.26 -18.54
CA ALA A 266 -24.60 7.84 -18.30
C ALA A 266 -25.62 7.27 -17.33
N ASP A 267 -26.05 6.04 -17.60
CA ASP A 267 -26.87 5.24 -16.70
C ASP A 267 -26.25 3.85 -16.59
N TYR A 268 -26.02 3.41 -15.36
CA TYR A 268 -25.56 2.07 -15.04
C TYR A 268 -26.29 1.60 -13.79
N ASP A 269 -26.90 0.42 -13.84
CA ASP A 269 -27.81 -0.01 -12.78
C ASP A 269 -27.31 -1.25 -12.02
N ASN A 270 -26.85 -1.01 -10.78
CA ASN A 270 -26.62 -1.97 -9.71
C ASN A 270 -25.87 -3.26 -10.10
N ASN A 271 -24.94 -3.14 -11.03
CA ASN A 271 -24.15 -4.25 -11.54
C ASN A 271 -22.81 -4.34 -10.80
N THR A 272 -22.22 -5.54 -10.82
CA THR A 272 -20.91 -5.80 -10.20
C THR A 272 -19.80 -5.05 -10.94
N ILE A 273 -18.87 -4.47 -10.20
CA ILE A 273 -17.75 -3.69 -10.72
C ILE A 273 -16.41 -4.31 -10.30
N GLY A 274 -15.37 -4.04 -11.10
CA GLY A 274 -13.98 -4.27 -10.67
C GLY A 274 -13.59 -3.28 -9.57
N VAL A 275 -12.75 -3.71 -8.64
CA VAL A 275 -12.25 -2.87 -7.55
C VAL A 275 -10.76 -3.09 -7.34
N GLY A 276 -9.99 -2.01 -7.22
CA GLY A 276 -8.55 -2.14 -7.03
C GLY A 276 -7.85 -0.89 -6.53
N TYR A 277 -6.55 -1.05 -6.27
CA TYR A 277 -5.68 0.00 -5.75
C TYR A 277 -4.45 0.14 -6.64
N ALA A 278 -4.06 1.37 -6.92
CA ALA A 278 -2.75 1.66 -7.48
C ALA A 278 -1.68 1.17 -6.50
N SER A 279 -0.65 0.51 -7.04
CA SER A 279 0.51 0.11 -6.26
C SER A 279 1.74 0.08 -7.16
N THR A 280 2.90 0.41 -6.58
CA THR A 280 4.19 0.21 -7.25
C THR A 280 4.60 -1.26 -7.32
N ASN A 281 4.00 -2.16 -6.54
CA ASN A 281 4.41 -3.56 -6.42
C ASN A 281 5.93 -3.70 -6.24
N HIS A 282 6.50 -2.90 -5.34
CA HIS A 282 7.94 -2.66 -5.26
C HIS A 282 8.40 -2.57 -3.81
N MET A 283 9.64 -2.98 -3.54
CA MET A 283 10.29 -2.86 -2.24
C MET A 283 11.67 -2.18 -2.36
N THR A 284 11.87 -1.16 -1.54
CA THR A 284 13.15 -0.47 -1.39
C THR A 284 13.60 -0.53 0.07
N VAL A 285 14.88 -0.89 0.29
CA VAL A 285 15.55 -0.88 1.59
C VAL A 285 16.72 0.09 1.55
N THR A 286 16.78 0.99 2.53
CA THR A 286 17.82 2.01 2.68
C THR A 286 18.51 1.86 4.03
N VAL A 287 19.84 1.77 4.04
CA VAL A 287 20.67 1.73 5.26
C VAL A 287 21.65 2.89 5.20
N ASP A 288 21.75 3.66 6.29
CA ASP A 288 22.62 4.85 6.39
C ASP A 288 22.48 5.84 5.22
N GLY A 289 21.26 5.99 4.70
CA GLY A 289 20.95 6.88 3.57
C GLY A 289 21.29 6.33 2.18
N ALA A 290 21.83 5.11 2.08
CA ALA A 290 22.11 4.44 0.81
C ALA A 290 21.09 3.34 0.54
N THR A 291 20.53 3.30 -0.67
CA THR A 291 19.68 2.21 -1.12
C THR A 291 20.50 0.94 -1.29
N VAL A 292 20.19 -0.08 -0.50
CA VAL A 292 20.86 -1.40 -0.51
C VAL A 292 20.02 -2.48 -1.20
N LYS A 293 18.71 -2.24 -1.34
CA LYS A 293 17.78 -3.11 -2.07
C LYS A 293 16.75 -2.25 -2.79
N ASP A 294 16.48 -2.57 -4.05
CA ASP A 294 15.49 -1.91 -4.90
C ASP A 294 14.96 -2.97 -5.87
N VAL A 295 13.79 -3.53 -5.60
CA VAL A 295 13.26 -4.71 -6.31
C VAL A 295 11.75 -4.70 -6.49
N ASP A 296 11.30 -5.13 -7.65
CA ASP A 296 9.90 -5.44 -7.92
C ASP A 296 9.46 -6.69 -7.13
N LEU A 297 8.32 -6.59 -6.45
CA LEU A 297 7.64 -7.71 -5.83
C LEU A 297 6.84 -8.47 -6.90
N THR A 298 6.96 -9.79 -6.90
CA THR A 298 6.19 -10.66 -7.81
C THR A 298 5.05 -11.39 -7.10
N THR A 299 5.13 -11.52 -5.78
CA THR A 299 4.10 -12.08 -4.91
C THR A 299 4.35 -11.66 -3.46
N ILE A 300 3.34 -11.86 -2.62
CA ILE A 300 3.50 -11.85 -1.16
C ILE A 300 2.95 -13.16 -0.59
N TYR A 301 3.40 -13.54 0.59
CA TYR A 301 2.86 -14.69 1.30
C TYR A 301 1.86 -14.25 2.35
N ARG A 302 0.85 -15.07 2.63
CA ARG A 302 -0.08 -14.85 3.74
C ARG A 302 -0.36 -16.12 4.53
N PHE A 303 -0.35 -16.00 5.86
CA PHE A 303 -0.83 -17.02 6.79
C PHE A 303 -2.04 -16.50 7.58
N ASP A 304 -3.06 -17.36 7.68
CA ASP A 304 -4.29 -17.09 8.42
C ASP A 304 -4.19 -17.63 9.84
N ASN A 305 -3.85 -16.76 10.79
CA ASN A 305 -3.80 -17.15 12.19
C ASN A 305 -5.21 -17.13 12.79
N GLN A 306 -5.92 -18.25 12.64
CA GLN A 306 -7.29 -18.42 13.14
C GLN A 306 -7.40 -18.29 14.66
N TYR A 307 -6.35 -18.64 15.41
CA TYR A 307 -6.34 -18.57 16.87
C TYR A 307 -6.29 -17.12 17.37
N ALA A 308 -5.57 -16.24 16.66
CA ALA A 308 -5.41 -14.84 17.01
C ALA A 308 -6.31 -13.90 16.18
N ALA A 309 -7.20 -14.44 15.33
CA ALA A 309 -8.03 -13.69 14.38
C ALA A 309 -7.23 -12.63 13.59
N SER A 310 -6.02 -12.99 13.13
CA SER A 310 -5.07 -12.10 12.47
C SER A 310 -4.48 -12.70 11.20
N TYR A 311 -3.94 -11.83 10.35
CA TYR A 311 -3.22 -12.19 9.14
C TYR A 311 -1.74 -11.86 9.32
N GLN A 312 -0.87 -12.78 8.90
CA GLN A 312 0.55 -12.52 8.72
C GLN A 312 0.82 -12.38 7.23
N PHE A 313 1.45 -11.28 6.82
CA PHE A 313 1.92 -11.05 5.47
C PHE A 313 3.44 -11.08 5.46
N ALA A 314 4.04 -11.73 4.46
CA ALA A 314 5.47 -11.66 4.22
C ALA A 314 5.77 -11.08 2.83
N LEU A 315 6.65 -10.07 2.80
CA LEU A 315 7.10 -9.38 1.60
C LEU A 315 8.61 -9.52 1.46
N GLY A 316 9.08 -9.71 0.24
CA GLY A 316 10.50 -9.86 -0.07
C GLY A 316 10.68 -10.49 -1.44
N VAL A 317 11.93 -10.55 -1.90
CA VAL A 317 12.30 -11.20 -3.16
C VAL A 317 13.49 -12.12 -2.91
N PRO A 318 13.41 -13.41 -3.28
CA PRO A 318 14.55 -14.32 -3.20
C PRO A 318 15.77 -13.79 -3.96
N ASP A 319 16.97 -14.17 -3.54
CA ASP A 319 18.17 -13.92 -4.34
C ASP A 319 18.20 -14.91 -5.51
N PRO A 320 18.14 -14.45 -6.78
CA PRO A 320 18.17 -15.34 -7.94
C PRO A 320 19.49 -16.10 -8.09
N ASP A 321 20.56 -15.61 -7.47
CA ASP A 321 21.92 -16.18 -7.55
C ASP A 321 22.30 -16.97 -6.28
N ALA A 322 21.35 -17.24 -5.39
CA ALA A 322 21.59 -17.98 -4.16
C ALA A 322 22.19 -19.38 -4.44
N GLY A 323 23.29 -19.72 -3.76
CA GLY A 323 23.99 -20.99 -3.94
C GLY A 323 23.15 -22.23 -3.60
N GLU A 324 22.13 -22.08 -2.76
CA GLU A 324 21.08 -23.05 -2.52
C GLU A 324 19.72 -22.42 -2.82
N SER A 325 19.04 -22.88 -3.87
CA SER A 325 17.70 -22.40 -4.20
C SER A 325 16.70 -22.88 -3.16
N GLN A 326 15.99 -21.94 -2.53
CA GLN A 326 14.87 -22.23 -1.64
C GLN A 326 13.56 -21.74 -2.29
N GLU A 327 12.52 -22.57 -2.23
CA GLU A 327 11.21 -22.26 -2.80
C GLU A 327 10.24 -21.71 -1.76
N GLY A 328 9.23 -20.97 -2.23
CA GLY A 328 8.17 -20.44 -1.37
C GLY A 328 8.68 -19.41 -0.36
N LEU A 329 8.09 -19.41 0.84
CA LEU A 329 8.42 -18.47 1.91
C LEU A 329 9.91 -18.51 2.29
N ALA A 330 10.52 -19.71 2.31
CA ALA A 330 11.92 -19.89 2.67
C ALA A 330 12.87 -19.21 1.66
N GLY A 331 12.46 -19.11 0.39
CA GLY A 331 13.17 -18.35 -0.64
C GLY A 331 13.47 -16.91 -0.24
N LEU A 332 12.58 -16.27 0.53
CA LEU A 332 12.79 -14.90 1.01
C LEU A 332 14.04 -14.74 1.89
N THR A 333 14.48 -15.81 2.56
CA THR A 333 15.65 -15.80 3.45
C THR A 333 16.98 -15.62 2.72
N THR A 334 17.00 -15.85 1.40
CA THR A 334 18.17 -15.63 0.55
C THR A 334 18.26 -14.18 0.07
N GLY A 335 17.14 -13.44 0.10
CA GLY A 335 16.97 -12.14 -0.54
C GLY A 335 17.65 -10.93 0.11
N GLY A 336 18.41 -11.14 1.18
CA GLY A 336 19.02 -10.10 2.01
C GLY A 336 18.06 -9.47 3.02
N TYR A 337 16.84 -9.11 2.60
CA TYR A 337 15.79 -8.56 3.46
C TYR A 337 14.42 -9.19 3.23
N ALA A 338 13.65 -9.38 4.30
CA ALA A 338 12.23 -9.70 4.26
C ALA A 338 11.45 -8.89 5.31
N VAL A 339 10.17 -8.66 5.05
CA VAL A 339 9.26 -7.95 5.96
C VAL A 339 8.12 -8.88 6.34
N GLN A 340 7.83 -9.00 7.64
CA GLN A 340 6.60 -9.61 8.13
C GLN A 340 5.70 -8.55 8.78
N LEU A 341 4.42 -8.54 8.38
CA LEU A 341 3.38 -7.71 8.96
C LEU A 341 2.24 -8.57 9.51
N ASN A 342 1.99 -8.47 10.81
CA ASN A 342 0.90 -9.12 11.51
C ASN A 342 -0.16 -8.07 11.86
N ILE A 343 -1.38 -8.26 11.34
CA ILE A 343 -2.50 -7.34 11.52
C ILE A 343 -3.75 -8.12 11.95
N ALA A 344 -4.51 -7.59 12.92
CA ALA A 344 -5.79 -8.18 13.28
C ALA A 344 -6.79 -8.05 12.10
N SER A 345 -7.60 -9.08 11.89
CA SER A 345 -8.63 -9.06 10.84
C SER A 345 -9.62 -7.90 11.00
N SER A 346 -9.92 -7.51 12.25
CA SER A 346 -10.76 -6.35 12.58
C SER A 346 -10.12 -4.98 12.30
N ASP A 347 -8.82 -4.96 12.03
CA ASP A 347 -8.05 -3.75 11.79
C ASP A 347 -7.69 -3.55 10.32
N MET A 348 -8.06 -4.48 9.45
CA MET A 348 -7.94 -4.33 8.00
C MET A 348 -8.61 -3.02 7.54
N GLY A 349 -7.91 -2.25 6.71
CA GLY A 349 -8.31 -0.93 6.26
C GLY A 349 -7.69 0.22 7.05
N LYS A 350 -7.30 0.00 8.32
CA LYS A 350 -6.71 1.04 9.17
C LYS A 350 -5.26 1.31 8.81
N THR A 351 -4.87 2.57 8.88
CA THR A 351 -3.47 3.00 8.85
C THR A 351 -2.96 3.07 10.29
N PHE A 352 -1.83 2.44 10.56
CA PHE A 352 -1.16 2.49 11.86
C PHE A 352 0.08 3.37 11.77
N ASP A 353 0.21 4.32 12.70
CA ASP A 353 1.42 5.14 12.84
C ASP A 353 2.33 4.51 13.90
N LEU A 354 3.54 4.12 13.51
CA LEU A 354 4.47 3.41 14.39
C LEU A 354 4.92 4.27 15.59
N ALA A 355 4.85 5.59 15.51
CA ALA A 355 5.16 6.47 16.63
C ALA A 355 4.14 6.32 17.78
N THR A 356 2.90 5.90 17.49
CA THR A 356 1.81 5.80 18.47
C THR A 356 1.21 4.40 18.62
N ASP A 357 1.34 3.56 17.59
CA ASP A 357 0.62 2.30 17.45
C ASP A 357 1.54 1.07 17.36
N ALA A 358 2.85 1.21 17.62
CA ALA A 358 3.82 0.12 17.57
C ALA A 358 3.41 -1.13 18.38
N ASP A 359 2.63 -0.97 19.46
CA ASP A 359 2.13 -2.08 20.28
C ASP A 359 0.90 -2.79 19.72
N LYS A 360 0.24 -2.22 18.71
CA LYS A 360 -1.02 -2.74 18.15
C LYS A 360 -0.80 -3.67 16.95
N ILE A 361 0.41 -3.73 16.43
CA ILE A 361 0.78 -4.52 15.26
C ILE A 361 2.01 -5.38 15.55
N GLY A 362 2.21 -6.45 14.80
CA GLY A 362 3.50 -7.14 14.75
C GLY A 362 4.21 -6.79 13.46
N LEU A 363 5.20 -5.91 13.48
CA LEU A 363 6.03 -5.62 12.32
C LEU A 363 7.45 -6.14 12.59
N PHE A 364 8.01 -6.87 11.63
CA PHE A 364 9.37 -7.37 11.69
C PHE A 364 10.06 -7.14 10.36
N VAL A 365 11.27 -6.57 10.39
CA VAL A 365 12.17 -6.52 9.24
C VAL A 365 13.35 -7.42 9.53
N TYR A 366 13.52 -8.44 8.71
CA TYR A 366 14.58 -9.43 8.81
C TYR A 366 15.74 -9.00 7.91
N ASP A 367 16.91 -8.82 8.49
CA ASP A 367 18.18 -8.60 7.79
C ASP A 367 19.00 -9.88 7.85
N TYR A 368 19.09 -10.58 6.72
CA TYR A 368 19.83 -11.84 6.60
C TYR A 368 21.34 -11.62 6.44
N GLY A 369 21.78 -10.40 6.13
CA GLY A 369 23.20 -10.06 6.06
C GLY A 369 23.82 -9.83 7.43
N THR A 370 23.09 -9.17 8.34
CA THR A 370 23.52 -8.93 9.72
C THR A 370 22.92 -9.91 10.74
N TYR A 371 22.04 -10.80 10.30
CA TYR A 371 21.29 -11.73 11.14
C TYR A 371 20.46 -11.03 12.23
N THR A 372 19.93 -9.86 11.90
CA THR A 372 19.18 -9.00 12.83
C THR A 372 17.69 -9.00 12.48
N THR A 373 16.84 -9.10 13.50
CA THR A 373 15.40 -8.86 13.38
C THR A 373 15.06 -7.52 13.99
N TYR A 374 14.63 -6.57 13.18
CA TYR A 374 14.15 -5.27 13.64
C TYR A 374 12.66 -5.33 13.92
N ASP A 375 12.28 -5.09 15.16
CA ASP A 375 10.89 -4.83 15.56
C ASP A 375 10.74 -3.36 16.00
N PRO A 376 9.55 -2.74 15.91
CA PRO A 376 9.34 -1.33 16.26
C PRO A 376 9.81 -0.91 17.66
N LYS A 377 9.99 -1.87 18.57
CA LYS A 377 10.38 -1.68 19.98
C LYS A 377 11.89 -1.90 20.22
N MET A 378 12.68 -2.34 19.23
CA MET A 378 14.14 -2.43 19.37
C MET A 378 14.70 -1.07 19.79
N ALA A 379 15.19 -1.00 21.03
CA ALA A 379 15.30 0.23 21.80
C ALA A 379 16.59 1.01 21.54
N SER A 380 16.47 2.19 20.94
CA SER A 380 17.42 3.31 21.13
C SER A 380 16.71 4.57 21.71
N GLY A 381 15.51 4.41 22.27
CA GLY A 381 14.79 5.46 23.00
C GLY A 381 13.79 6.28 22.17
N LYS A 382 13.65 6.03 20.86
CA LYS A 382 12.66 6.72 19.99
C LYS A 382 11.70 5.82 19.19
N GLY A 383 11.89 4.51 19.19
CA GLY A 383 11.06 3.56 18.42
C GLY A 383 11.16 3.76 16.91
N ALA A 384 10.61 2.83 16.12
CA ALA A 384 10.46 3.04 14.68
C ALA A 384 9.41 4.11 14.38
N THR A 385 9.53 4.80 13.24
CA THR A 385 8.54 5.78 12.75
C THR A 385 8.04 5.39 11.37
N GLY A 386 6.91 5.98 10.95
CA GLY A 386 6.30 5.70 9.65
C GLY A 386 4.95 5.02 9.80
N THR A 387 4.43 4.46 8.71
CA THR A 387 3.08 3.91 8.66
C THR A 387 3.02 2.54 8.02
N VAL A 388 2.07 1.72 8.50
CA VAL A 388 1.71 0.46 7.85
C VAL A 388 0.21 0.36 7.64
N ARG A 389 -0.18 -0.36 6.59
CA ARG A 389 -1.59 -0.58 6.25
C ARG A 389 -1.76 -1.87 5.47
N ALA A 390 -2.84 -2.59 5.74
CA ALA A 390 -3.31 -3.67 4.88
C ALA A 390 -4.82 -3.53 4.65
N ILE A 391 -5.28 -3.71 3.41
CA ILE A 391 -6.68 -3.58 3.01
C ILE A 391 -7.08 -4.85 2.26
N ALA A 392 -8.17 -5.48 2.68
CA ALA A 392 -8.75 -6.60 1.94
C ALA A 392 -9.57 -6.05 0.76
N VAL A 393 -9.37 -6.64 -0.41
CA VAL A 393 -10.05 -6.29 -1.65
C VAL A 393 -10.72 -7.55 -2.18
N GLY A 394 -11.97 -7.78 -1.77
CA GLY A 394 -12.65 -9.05 -1.97
C GLY A 394 -12.00 -10.18 -1.14
N MET A 395 -12.03 -11.41 -1.66
CA MET A 395 -11.63 -12.61 -0.91
C MET A 395 -10.15 -12.99 -1.03
N ALA A 396 -9.49 -12.60 -2.13
CA ALA A 396 -8.17 -13.11 -2.51
C ALA A 396 -7.13 -12.03 -2.84
N THR A 397 -7.53 -10.76 -2.87
CA THR A 397 -6.66 -9.64 -3.26
C THR A 397 -6.47 -8.71 -2.07
N TYR A 398 -5.25 -8.20 -1.90
CA TYR A 398 -4.88 -7.33 -0.79
C TYR A 398 -4.04 -6.18 -1.30
N TYR A 399 -4.29 -5.00 -0.73
CA TYR A 399 -3.33 -3.90 -0.76
C TYR A 399 -2.54 -3.90 0.55
N VAL A 400 -1.22 -3.93 0.50
CA VAL A 400 -0.33 -3.90 1.67
C VAL A 400 0.71 -2.81 1.44
N ARG A 401 0.87 -1.91 2.42
CA ARG A 401 1.90 -0.88 2.41
C ARG A 401 2.64 -0.86 3.73
N VAL A 402 3.96 -0.84 3.65
CA VAL A 402 4.90 -0.65 4.75
C VAL A 402 5.81 0.52 4.38
N ASP A 403 5.86 1.54 5.22
CA ASP A 403 6.76 2.68 5.09
C ASP A 403 7.32 2.96 6.49
N VAL A 404 8.50 2.42 6.78
CA VAL A 404 9.08 2.41 8.14
C VAL A 404 10.53 2.89 8.13
N GLN A 405 10.89 3.62 9.17
CA GLN A 405 12.26 4.02 9.49
C GLN A 405 12.64 3.54 10.90
N PHE A 406 13.67 2.72 11.01
CA PHE A 406 14.29 2.38 12.29
C PHE A 406 15.41 3.40 12.64
N PRO A 407 15.52 3.88 13.90
CA PRO A 407 16.53 4.89 14.27
C PRO A 407 17.97 4.39 14.15
N THR A 408 18.19 3.10 14.38
CA THR A 408 19.49 2.42 14.36
C THR A 408 19.41 1.17 13.46
N GLY A 409 18.91 1.34 12.23
CA GLY A 409 18.60 0.23 11.33
C GLY A 409 18.12 0.67 9.95
N PRO A 410 17.57 -0.26 9.16
CA PRO A 410 17.10 0.03 7.81
C PRO A 410 15.88 0.94 7.80
N SER A 411 15.62 1.49 6.62
CA SER A 411 14.36 2.13 6.24
C SER A 411 13.76 1.26 5.14
N VAL A 412 12.49 0.90 5.27
CA VAL A 412 11.84 0.00 4.32
C VAL A 412 10.58 0.64 3.78
N LYS A 413 10.49 0.70 2.45
CA LYS A 413 9.25 1.03 1.72
C LYS A 413 8.88 -0.17 0.88
N ALA A 414 7.75 -0.79 1.18
CA ALA A 414 7.21 -1.90 0.41
C ALA A 414 5.73 -1.64 0.16
N GLU A 415 5.30 -1.83 -1.08
CA GLU A 415 3.91 -1.69 -1.48
C GLU A 415 3.50 -2.83 -2.41
N TRP A 416 2.32 -3.40 -2.18
CA TRP A 416 1.77 -4.49 -2.97
C TRP A 416 0.28 -4.32 -3.16
N TYR A 417 -0.22 -4.49 -4.38
CA TYR A 417 -1.61 -4.79 -4.69
C TYR A 417 -1.67 -6.03 -5.58
N GLY A 418 -2.34 -7.08 -5.09
CA GLY A 418 -2.50 -8.30 -5.86
C GLY A 418 -2.96 -9.48 -5.02
N SER A 419 -2.93 -10.65 -5.64
CA SER A 419 -3.14 -11.92 -4.96
C SER A 419 -1.96 -12.25 -4.04
N PHE A 420 -2.09 -13.33 -3.27
CA PHE A 420 -1.05 -13.81 -2.37
C PHE A 420 -0.85 -15.32 -2.55
N THR A 421 0.33 -15.79 -2.14
CA THR A 421 0.61 -17.21 -1.97
C THR A 421 0.27 -17.63 -0.54
N ARG A 422 -0.63 -18.60 -0.37
CA ARG A 422 -1.02 -19.09 0.94
C ARG A 422 0.14 -19.85 1.59
N TYR A 423 0.34 -19.60 2.89
CA TYR A 423 1.24 -20.35 3.75
C TYR A 423 0.43 -20.90 4.95
N ASP A 424 0.72 -22.13 5.38
CA ASP A 424 -0.18 -22.87 6.28
C ASP A 424 0.27 -22.90 7.75
N ALA A 425 1.36 -22.19 8.09
CA ALA A 425 1.89 -22.13 9.45
C ALA A 425 2.38 -20.72 9.79
N ASP A 426 2.71 -20.49 11.07
CA ASP A 426 3.34 -19.24 11.50
C ASP A 426 4.66 -19.02 10.73
N MET A 427 4.84 -17.82 10.20
CA MET A 427 5.97 -17.48 9.32
C MET A 427 7.26 -17.16 10.08
N THR A 428 7.15 -16.83 11.37
CA THR A 428 8.22 -16.23 12.16
C THR A 428 9.43 -17.15 12.25
N SER A 429 9.21 -18.45 12.45
CA SER A 429 10.29 -19.44 12.58
C SER A 429 11.07 -19.68 11.30
N VAL A 430 10.46 -19.43 10.14
CA VAL A 430 11.12 -19.53 8.83
C VAL A 430 11.88 -18.25 8.51
N LEU A 431 11.28 -17.10 8.80
CA LEU A 431 11.83 -15.81 8.40
C LEU A 431 12.90 -15.28 9.36
N THR A 432 12.91 -15.69 10.63
CA THR A 432 13.90 -15.19 11.60
C THR A 432 15.32 -15.59 11.17
N PRO A 433 16.23 -14.61 10.92
CA PRO A 433 17.61 -14.90 10.59
C PRO A 433 18.30 -15.68 11.71
N VAL A 434 19.05 -16.72 11.33
CA VAL A 434 19.90 -17.48 12.24
C VAL A 434 21.33 -17.36 11.75
N MET A 435 22.21 -16.81 12.59
CA MET A 435 23.63 -16.74 12.27
C MET A 435 24.19 -18.16 12.10
N PRO A 436 24.87 -18.47 10.98
CA PRO A 436 25.53 -19.74 10.81
C PRO A 436 26.49 -20.01 11.96
N TYR A 437 26.55 -21.26 12.41
CA TYR A 437 27.46 -21.67 13.46
C TYR A 437 28.91 -21.36 13.06
N LYS A 438 29.63 -20.61 13.89
CA LYS A 438 31.09 -20.41 13.78
C LYS A 438 31.75 -20.53 15.16
N PRO A 439 32.87 -21.26 15.31
CA PRO A 439 33.63 -21.27 16.56
C PRO A 439 34.17 -19.88 16.86
N GLN A 440 33.77 -19.27 17.97
CA GLN A 440 34.06 -17.86 18.23
C GLN A 440 34.15 -17.51 19.72
N PHE A 441 34.96 -16.49 19.99
CA PHE A 441 34.95 -15.68 21.19
C PHE A 441 34.41 -14.30 20.80
N VAL A 442 33.33 -13.84 21.44
CA VAL A 442 32.74 -12.53 21.18
C VAL A 442 32.54 -11.77 22.48
N ALA A 443 32.84 -10.48 22.45
CA ALA A 443 32.53 -9.53 23.51
C ALA A 443 31.52 -8.49 23.00
N TYR A 444 30.35 -8.42 23.64
CA TYR A 444 29.31 -7.44 23.35
C TYR A 444 29.32 -6.33 24.39
N ALA A 445 29.18 -5.07 23.97
CA ALA A 445 28.97 -3.94 24.86
C ALA A 445 27.59 -3.98 25.53
N GLU A 446 27.36 -3.11 26.53
CA GLU A 446 26.06 -2.99 27.21
C GLU A 446 24.92 -2.61 26.24
N ASP A 447 25.22 -1.94 25.14
CA ASP A 447 24.25 -1.58 24.09
C ASP A 447 24.06 -2.67 23.01
N GLY A 448 24.76 -3.80 23.14
CA GLY A 448 24.70 -4.93 22.20
C GLY A 448 25.68 -4.85 21.02
N SER A 449 26.44 -3.76 20.87
CA SER A 449 27.46 -3.67 19.82
C SER A 449 28.62 -4.64 20.04
N VAL A 450 29.23 -5.14 18.97
CA VAL A 450 30.39 -6.04 19.04
C VAL A 450 31.66 -5.23 19.34
N VAL A 451 32.29 -5.50 20.46
CA VAL A 451 33.57 -4.90 20.89
C VAL A 451 34.76 -5.73 20.41
N ASN A 452 34.58 -7.05 20.35
CA ASN A 452 35.59 -7.97 19.84
C ASN A 452 34.93 -9.23 19.29
N ASP A 453 35.45 -9.75 18.17
CA ASP A 453 35.05 -11.02 17.56
C ASP A 453 36.32 -11.75 17.09
N TRP A 454 36.67 -12.83 17.78
CA TRP A 454 37.78 -13.69 17.43
C TRP A 454 37.27 -15.07 17.04
N GLU A 455 37.66 -15.52 15.85
CA GLU A 455 37.51 -16.92 15.47
C GLU A 455 38.37 -17.82 16.36
N ILE A 456 37.76 -18.89 16.89
CA ILE A 456 38.47 -19.93 17.64
C ILE A 456 38.96 -20.98 16.64
N ARG A 457 40.27 -21.01 16.40
CA ARG A 457 40.89 -21.89 15.41
C ARG A 457 40.92 -23.34 15.85
N GLU A 458 41.17 -23.55 17.14
CA GLU A 458 41.14 -24.85 17.80
C GLU A 458 40.95 -24.66 19.30
N VAL A 459 40.61 -25.74 20.01
CA VAL A 459 40.61 -25.77 21.46
C VAL A 459 41.63 -26.80 21.94
N GLN A 460 42.65 -26.32 22.65
CA GLN A 460 43.62 -27.18 23.31
C GLN A 460 43.14 -27.52 24.72
N VAL A 461 43.16 -28.81 25.08
CA VAL A 461 42.64 -29.26 26.38
C VAL A 461 43.73 -29.94 27.19
N ARG A 462 43.76 -29.66 28.49
CA ARG A 462 44.50 -30.44 29.49
C ARG A 462 43.62 -30.75 30.69
N HIS A 463 44.00 -31.78 31.44
CA HIS A 463 43.46 -32.08 32.76
C HIS A 463 44.56 -32.00 33.81
N GLN A 464 44.19 -31.61 35.03
CA GLN A 464 45.10 -31.61 36.16
C GLN A 464 44.41 -32.12 37.42
N ALA A 465 44.98 -33.17 38.01
CA ALA A 465 44.55 -33.68 39.29
C ALA A 465 44.97 -32.74 40.43
N ASN A 466 44.10 -32.58 41.43
CA ASN A 466 44.32 -31.73 42.60
C ASN A 466 44.71 -30.28 42.25
N TYR A 467 44.14 -29.73 41.17
CA TYR A 467 44.31 -28.33 40.83
C TYR A 467 43.90 -27.45 42.02
N SER A 468 44.82 -26.59 42.44
CA SER A 468 44.61 -25.67 43.55
C SER A 468 44.27 -24.30 42.98
N SER A 469 42.98 -23.95 43.00
CA SER A 469 42.52 -22.58 42.82
C SER A 469 42.36 -21.95 44.20
N TYR A 470 43.14 -20.90 44.47
CA TYR A 470 43.06 -20.01 45.65
C TYR A 470 42.77 -20.64 47.04
N GLY A 471 43.12 -21.92 47.25
CA GLY A 471 43.00 -22.65 48.51
C GLY A 471 42.08 -23.87 48.45
N SER A 472 41.18 -23.92 47.47
CA SER A 472 40.31 -25.06 47.19
C SER A 472 40.96 -25.99 46.16
N LYS A 473 40.81 -27.31 46.36
CA LYS A 473 41.38 -28.32 45.45
C LYS A 473 40.30 -29.15 44.78
N ALA A 474 40.36 -29.24 43.46
CA ALA A 474 39.55 -30.16 42.67
C ALA A 474 40.32 -30.65 41.46
N ASN A 475 39.88 -31.75 40.88
CA ASN A 475 40.32 -32.14 39.55
C ASN A 475 39.63 -31.23 38.53
N ALA A 476 40.35 -30.75 37.53
CA ALA A 476 39.83 -29.75 36.61
C ALA A 476 40.32 -29.93 35.18
N TYR A 477 39.43 -29.64 34.23
CA TYR A 477 39.74 -29.47 32.83
C TYR A 477 40.02 -28.02 32.52
N PHE A 478 40.99 -27.78 31.63
CA PHE A 478 41.32 -26.46 31.12
C PHE A 478 41.16 -26.47 29.60
N PHE A 479 40.29 -25.59 29.12
CA PHE A 479 40.02 -25.36 27.71
C PHE A 479 40.70 -24.05 27.29
N TYR A 480 41.71 -24.17 26.45
CA TYR A 480 42.46 -23.06 25.88
C TYR A 480 41.90 -22.77 24.50
N PHE A 481 41.22 -21.64 24.36
CA PHE A 481 40.63 -21.22 23.09
C PHE A 481 41.71 -20.54 22.26
N VAL A 482 42.19 -21.20 21.22
CA VAL A 482 43.27 -20.68 20.37
C VAL A 482 42.70 -19.66 19.41
N THR A 483 43.14 -18.42 19.55
CA THR A 483 42.68 -17.26 18.78
C THR A 483 43.82 -16.76 17.87
N PRO A 484 43.56 -15.79 16.97
CA PRO A 484 44.65 -15.12 16.25
C PRO A 484 45.73 -14.53 17.16
N GLN A 485 45.37 -14.10 18.38
CA GLN A 485 46.28 -13.51 19.36
C GLN A 485 47.15 -14.55 20.08
N THR A 486 46.74 -15.82 20.09
CA THR A 486 47.52 -16.92 20.70
C THR A 486 48.85 -17.12 19.99
N ALA A 487 48.92 -16.93 18.67
CA ALA A 487 50.15 -17.10 17.91
C ALA A 487 51.25 -16.09 18.31
N GLU A 488 50.85 -14.87 18.68
CA GLU A 488 51.76 -13.80 19.08
C GLU A 488 52.17 -13.89 20.56
N ASN A 489 51.23 -14.30 21.41
CA ASN A 489 51.39 -14.26 22.87
C ASN A 489 51.76 -15.62 23.49
N GLY A 490 51.55 -16.73 22.77
CA GLY A 490 51.71 -18.09 23.24
C GLY A 490 50.47 -18.67 23.94
N ILE A 491 50.40 -20.00 23.98
CA ILE A 491 49.26 -20.77 24.53
C ILE A 491 49.02 -20.52 26.03
N ASP A 492 50.08 -20.26 26.80
CA ASP A 492 50.00 -20.02 28.25
C ASP A 492 49.68 -18.56 28.61
N SER A 493 49.66 -17.66 27.63
CA SER A 493 49.42 -16.25 27.86
C SER A 493 47.93 -15.93 27.79
N THR A 494 47.38 -15.43 28.90
CA THR A 494 45.99 -14.97 28.99
C THR A 494 45.73 -13.66 28.24
N ASN A 495 46.77 -12.99 27.70
CA ASN A 495 46.60 -11.80 26.85
C ASN A 495 46.01 -12.14 25.48
N GLY A 496 46.25 -13.35 24.97
CA GLY A 496 45.80 -13.79 23.66
C GLY A 496 45.00 -15.08 23.64
N THR A 497 45.06 -15.86 24.73
CA THR A 497 44.40 -17.16 24.82
C THR A 497 43.44 -17.15 26.00
N PRO A 498 42.12 -17.03 25.76
CA PRO A 498 41.11 -17.22 26.80
C PRO A 498 41.20 -18.66 27.33
N VAL A 499 41.09 -18.81 28.64
CA VAL A 499 41.14 -20.12 29.30
C VAL A 499 39.92 -20.30 30.18
N LEU A 500 39.14 -21.34 29.91
CA LEU A 500 38.07 -21.78 30.79
C LEU A 500 38.53 -23.02 31.58
N CYS A 501 38.51 -22.91 32.90
CA CYS A 501 38.77 -23.98 33.84
C CYS A 501 37.45 -24.44 34.44
N VAL A 502 37.19 -25.74 34.40
CA VAL A 502 35.95 -26.33 34.90
C VAL A 502 36.26 -27.57 35.72
N GLN A 503 35.69 -27.65 36.92
CA GLN A 503 35.79 -28.84 37.78
C GLN A 503 35.28 -30.09 37.06
N GLY A 504 36.06 -31.17 37.11
CA GLY A 504 35.70 -32.44 36.51
C GLY A 504 36.78 -33.51 36.68
N ASP A 505 36.33 -34.75 36.90
CA ASP A 505 37.20 -35.92 36.94
C ASP A 505 37.50 -36.44 35.53
N TYR A 506 38.69 -36.99 35.36
CA TYR A 506 39.03 -37.74 34.15
C TYR A 506 38.63 -39.21 34.30
N SER A 507 37.92 -39.71 33.30
CA SER A 507 37.55 -41.12 33.14
C SER A 507 37.79 -41.53 31.69
N GLU A 508 38.35 -42.73 31.48
CA GLU A 508 38.56 -43.28 30.13
C GLU A 508 37.24 -43.59 29.42
N THR A 509 36.17 -43.86 30.17
CA THR A 509 34.87 -44.31 29.64
C THR A 509 33.76 -43.29 29.79
N GLU A 510 33.95 -42.23 30.57
CA GLU A 510 32.97 -41.18 30.80
C GLU A 510 33.50 -39.83 30.33
N SER A 511 32.68 -39.10 29.58
CA SER A 511 33.03 -37.75 29.13
C SER A 511 32.56 -36.71 30.14
N LEU A 512 33.28 -35.58 30.20
CA LEU A 512 32.84 -34.42 30.97
C LEU A 512 31.51 -33.90 30.38
N ASN A 513 30.45 -33.92 31.19
CA ASN A 513 29.18 -33.31 30.88
C ASN A 513 28.84 -32.33 32.00
N VAL A 514 28.82 -31.04 31.68
CA VAL A 514 28.51 -29.94 32.60
C VAL A 514 27.46 -29.09 31.92
N ASP A 515 26.36 -28.80 32.61
CA ASP A 515 25.33 -27.90 32.10
C ASP A 515 24.77 -27.07 33.26
N ILE A 516 25.18 -25.80 33.33
CA ILE A 516 24.89 -24.89 34.45
C ILE A 516 24.54 -23.51 33.91
N ASP A 517 23.25 -23.15 33.99
CA ASP A 517 22.74 -21.85 33.53
C ASP A 517 23.05 -20.67 34.45
N ALA A 518 23.26 -20.93 35.75
CA ALA A 518 23.50 -19.91 36.75
C ALA A 518 24.69 -20.29 37.64
N LEU A 519 25.91 -20.08 37.12
CA LEU A 519 27.16 -20.38 37.82
C LEU A 519 27.28 -19.63 39.15
N HIS A 520 26.74 -18.42 39.24
CA HIS A 520 26.67 -17.66 40.49
C HIS A 520 25.89 -18.40 41.59
N ALA A 521 24.79 -19.05 41.22
CA ALA A 521 23.90 -19.75 42.16
C ALA A 521 24.49 -21.08 42.67
N GLN A 522 25.51 -21.62 42.00
CA GLN A 522 26.17 -22.85 42.45
C GLN A 522 26.95 -22.65 43.75
N GLY A 523 27.43 -21.43 43.99
CA GLY A 523 28.23 -21.16 45.18
C GLY A 523 29.45 -22.09 45.24
N ASP A 524 29.74 -22.59 46.44
CA ASP A 524 30.89 -23.46 46.77
C ASP A 524 30.79 -24.89 46.23
N LYS A 525 29.72 -25.22 45.50
CA LYS A 525 29.47 -26.56 44.99
C LYS A 525 30.19 -26.86 43.68
N PHE A 526 30.62 -25.82 42.95
CA PHE A 526 31.22 -25.99 41.63
C PHE A 526 32.35 -24.99 41.40
N ILE A 527 33.57 -25.51 41.23
CA ILE A 527 34.75 -24.68 40.97
C ILE A 527 34.88 -24.45 39.46
N TRP A 528 34.98 -23.19 39.09
CA TRP A 528 35.24 -22.78 37.73
C TRP A 528 36.02 -21.46 37.71
N GLU A 529 36.81 -21.27 36.66
CA GLU A 529 37.52 -20.02 36.43
C GLU A 529 37.54 -19.70 34.95
N PHE A 530 37.43 -18.43 34.61
CA PHE A 530 37.66 -17.91 33.28
C PHE A 530 38.79 -16.87 33.34
N LYS A 531 39.87 -17.09 32.57
CA LYS A 531 41.07 -16.26 32.58
C LYS A 531 41.30 -15.63 31.23
N MET A 532 41.43 -14.31 31.22
CA MET A 532 41.72 -13.52 30.04
C MET A 532 42.16 -12.12 30.48
N ASN A 533 43.36 -11.69 30.10
CA ASN A 533 43.87 -10.38 30.44
C ASN A 533 43.71 -9.41 29.28
N ASN A 534 42.57 -8.73 29.23
CA ASN A 534 42.37 -7.64 28.29
C ASN A 534 41.44 -6.58 28.89
N ARG A 535 41.95 -5.35 28.96
CA ARG A 535 41.29 -4.21 29.59
C ARG A 535 40.34 -3.44 28.67
N ASP A 536 40.31 -3.79 27.39
CA ASP A 536 39.43 -3.16 26.41
C ASP A 536 38.00 -3.71 26.51
N TYR A 537 37.84 -4.96 26.97
CA TYR A 537 36.53 -5.60 27.11
C TYR A 537 36.24 -6.27 28.45
N LEU A 538 37.22 -6.41 29.37
CA LEU A 538 36.99 -6.93 30.73
C LEU A 538 37.56 -6.03 31.83
N GLY A 539 36.79 -5.87 32.91
CA GLY A 539 37.20 -5.19 34.13
C GLY A 539 38.22 -5.94 34.99
N TYR A 540 38.34 -7.27 34.82
CA TYR A 540 39.27 -8.12 35.53
C TYR A 540 39.93 -9.12 34.59
N THR A 541 41.08 -9.66 35.00
CA THR A 541 41.84 -10.63 34.21
C THR A 541 41.41 -12.08 34.45
N GLU A 542 40.54 -12.27 35.43
CA GLU A 542 40.11 -13.57 35.94
C GLU A 542 38.77 -13.40 36.67
N TYR A 543 37.86 -14.32 36.34
CA TYR A 543 36.53 -14.48 36.89
C TYR A 543 36.36 -15.92 37.35
N GLY A 544 35.47 -16.18 38.31
CA GLY A 544 35.24 -17.53 38.80
C GLY A 544 34.59 -17.55 40.17
N PHE A 545 34.35 -18.75 40.67
CA PHE A 545 33.85 -18.96 42.02
C PHE A 545 34.88 -19.71 42.87
N ASP A 546 35.19 -19.18 44.06
CA ASP A 546 35.97 -19.86 45.09
C ASP A 546 35.26 -19.78 46.46
N PRO A 547 35.07 -20.92 47.18
CA PRO A 547 34.51 -20.97 48.53
C PRO A 547 35.20 -20.07 49.57
N SER A 548 36.51 -19.86 49.45
CA SER A 548 37.31 -18.98 50.30
C SER A 548 36.99 -17.49 50.12
N TRP A 549 36.31 -17.12 49.03
CA TRP A 549 35.84 -15.76 48.75
C TRP A 549 34.43 -15.47 49.24
N SER A 550 33.78 -16.46 49.88
CA SER A 550 32.41 -16.34 50.44
C SER A 550 32.28 -15.27 51.55
N THR A 551 33.40 -14.68 52.01
CA THR A 551 33.39 -13.53 52.93
C THR A 551 34.31 -12.41 52.42
N GLY A 552 33.72 -11.27 51.99
CA GLY A 552 34.43 -10.01 51.74
C GLY A 552 34.60 -9.57 50.28
N SER A 553 35.37 -8.49 50.09
CA SER A 553 35.52 -7.68 48.86
C SER A 553 36.27 -8.36 47.68
N SER A 554 36.65 -9.63 47.82
CA SER A 554 37.54 -10.36 46.89
C SER A 554 36.82 -11.28 45.90
N CYS A 555 35.51 -11.53 46.04
CA CYS A 555 34.76 -12.38 45.10
C CYS A 555 34.71 -11.77 43.69
N ARG A 556 35.15 -12.52 42.67
CA ARG A 556 35.07 -12.14 41.25
C ARG A 556 34.11 -13.03 40.46
N CYS A 557 33.07 -13.54 41.12
CA CYS A 557 32.02 -14.31 40.48
C CYS A 557 31.02 -13.34 39.83
N PRO A 558 30.84 -13.39 38.49
CA PRO A 558 29.81 -12.62 37.80
C PRO A 558 28.41 -12.89 38.36
N ASP A 559 27.54 -11.89 38.30
CA ASP A 559 26.12 -12.06 38.63
C ASP A 559 25.40 -12.97 37.63
N VAL A 560 25.86 -12.95 36.37
CA VAL A 560 25.32 -13.74 35.27
C VAL A 560 26.48 -14.47 34.60
N ALA A 561 26.48 -15.79 34.70
CA ALA A 561 27.39 -16.65 33.97
C ALA A 561 26.80 -18.05 33.82
N SER A 562 27.05 -18.68 32.67
CA SER A 562 26.64 -20.05 32.35
C SER A 562 27.76 -20.81 31.65
N VAL A 563 27.72 -22.14 31.76
CA VAL A 563 28.63 -23.04 31.05
C VAL A 563 27.89 -24.31 30.65
N SER A 564 28.09 -24.72 29.40
CA SER A 564 27.62 -26.00 28.89
C SER A 564 28.78 -26.70 28.17
N ILE A 565 29.15 -27.88 28.62
CA ILE A 565 30.20 -28.71 28.04
C ILE A 565 29.65 -30.11 27.89
N SER A 566 29.71 -30.64 26.67
CA SER A 566 29.40 -32.05 26.39
C SER A 566 30.34 -32.59 25.32
N LYS A 567 30.45 -33.92 25.26
CA LYS A 567 31.19 -34.63 24.22
C LYS A 567 30.32 -35.72 23.62
N ASP A 568 30.24 -35.75 22.30
CA ASP A 568 29.58 -36.80 21.52
C ASP A 568 30.54 -37.36 20.44
N ASP A 569 30.03 -38.24 19.58
CA ASP A 569 30.79 -38.86 18.48
C ASP A 569 31.32 -37.84 17.45
N SER A 570 30.74 -36.64 17.39
CA SER A 570 31.15 -35.55 16.50
C SER A 570 32.24 -34.64 17.09
N GLY A 571 32.48 -34.72 18.40
CA GLY A 571 33.50 -33.96 19.11
C GLY A 571 32.99 -33.35 20.40
N TRP A 572 33.57 -32.21 20.78
CA TRP A 572 33.18 -31.43 21.94
C TRP A 572 32.22 -30.33 21.55
N ASN A 573 31.21 -30.08 22.37
CA ASN A 573 30.40 -28.87 22.35
C ASN A 573 30.69 -28.09 23.63
N ILE A 574 31.17 -26.85 23.49
CA ILE A 574 31.57 -25.99 24.60
C ILE A 574 30.93 -24.63 24.39
N GLU A 575 30.10 -24.23 25.34
CA GLU A 575 29.52 -22.90 25.43
C GLU A 575 29.81 -22.29 26.79
N PHE A 576 30.21 -21.02 26.80
CA PHE A 576 30.42 -20.25 28.01
C PHE A 576 29.93 -18.84 27.81
N SER A 577 29.19 -18.33 28.78
CA SER A 577 28.72 -16.95 28.78
C SER A 577 28.97 -16.32 30.14
N MET A 578 29.37 -15.06 30.17
CA MET A 578 29.35 -14.27 31.38
C MET A 578 29.12 -12.80 31.07
N LYS A 579 28.41 -12.11 31.97
CA LYS A 579 28.40 -10.65 31.98
C LYS A 579 29.50 -10.15 32.91
N ASP A 580 30.35 -9.25 32.44
CA ASP A 580 31.33 -8.56 33.28
C ASP A 580 30.58 -7.62 34.24
N GLN A 581 29.99 -8.17 35.30
CA GLN A 581 29.21 -7.47 36.29
C GLN A 581 29.24 -8.25 37.61
N ILE A 582 29.65 -7.59 38.69
CA ILE A 582 29.76 -8.19 40.02
C ILE A 582 29.08 -7.26 41.04
N SER A 583 27.80 -7.48 41.30
CA SER A 583 27.00 -6.62 42.19
C SER A 583 27.51 -6.62 43.63
N ALA A 584 28.13 -7.72 44.08
CA ALA A 584 28.73 -7.84 45.41
C ALA A 584 29.82 -6.79 45.70
N LYS A 585 30.41 -6.16 44.67
CA LYS A 585 31.41 -5.08 44.81
C LYS A 585 30.83 -3.67 44.88
N GLY A 586 29.53 -3.52 44.68
CA GLY A 586 28.84 -2.23 44.69
C GLY A 586 29.45 -1.22 43.70
N GLN A 587 29.42 0.07 44.07
CA GLN A 587 29.90 1.18 43.24
C GLN A 587 31.41 1.17 42.90
N TYR A 588 32.19 0.26 43.49
CA TYR A 588 33.65 0.16 43.30
C TYR A 588 34.04 -0.96 42.33
N SER A 589 33.10 -1.45 41.54
CA SER A 589 33.33 -2.44 40.49
C SER A 589 34.04 -1.81 39.28
N ASN A 590 35.22 -2.35 38.90
CA ASN A 590 35.94 -1.98 37.67
C ASN A 590 35.37 -2.64 36.39
N CYS A 591 34.20 -3.25 36.47
CA CYS A 591 33.56 -3.94 35.36
C CYS A 591 33.14 -3.00 34.23
N LEU A 592 33.32 -3.43 32.99
CA LEU A 592 32.89 -2.74 31.77
C LEU A 592 31.46 -3.10 31.34
N LYS A 593 30.82 -4.07 32.02
CA LYS A 593 29.45 -4.55 31.75
C LYS A 593 29.24 -5.22 30.40
N ASN A 594 30.32 -5.50 29.69
CA ASN A 594 30.29 -6.27 28.47
C ASN A 594 29.85 -7.72 28.74
N THR A 595 29.24 -8.36 27.77
CA THR A 595 28.91 -9.79 27.80
C THR A 595 29.93 -10.55 26.97
N ILE A 596 30.60 -11.53 27.57
CA ILE A 596 31.48 -12.48 26.89
C ILE A 596 30.68 -13.71 26.52
N TYR A 597 30.83 -14.16 25.28
CA TYR A 597 30.28 -15.41 24.78
C TYR A 597 31.36 -16.20 24.06
N ILE A 598 31.45 -17.49 24.36
CA ILE A 598 32.33 -18.45 23.73
C ILE A 598 31.48 -19.61 23.25
N GLN A 599 31.66 -20.02 21.99
CA GLN A 599 31.11 -21.25 21.46
C GLN A 599 32.15 -22.01 20.66
N TYR A 600 32.19 -23.33 20.84
CA TYR A 600 33.07 -24.22 20.09
C TYR A 600 32.44 -25.61 19.92
N LYS A 601 32.45 -26.11 18.69
CA LYS A 601 31.97 -27.43 18.30
C LYS A 601 33.02 -28.05 17.40
N GLY A 602 33.63 -29.15 17.85
CA GLY A 602 34.65 -29.83 17.08
C GLY A 602 35.61 -30.66 17.91
N LYS A 603 36.68 -31.14 17.27
CA LYS A 603 37.72 -31.92 17.94
C LYS A 603 38.66 -31.02 18.74
N VAL A 604 38.97 -31.42 19.96
CA VAL A 604 39.99 -30.77 20.77
C VAL A 604 41.38 -31.33 20.48
N THR A 605 42.41 -30.51 20.65
CA THR A 605 43.81 -30.90 20.43
C THR A 605 44.58 -30.97 21.75
N LYS A 606 45.72 -31.65 21.72
CA LYS A 606 46.60 -31.81 22.89
C LYS A 606 47.19 -30.45 23.28
N TYR A 607 47.08 -30.10 24.56
CA TYR A 607 47.71 -28.92 25.10
C TYR A 607 49.23 -28.93 24.91
N THR A 608 49.76 -27.83 24.39
CA THR A 608 51.17 -27.66 23.96
C THR A 608 51.99 -26.76 24.87
N GLY A 609 51.40 -26.22 25.93
CA GLY A 609 52.07 -25.29 26.85
C GLY A 609 52.92 -25.96 27.92
N THR A 610 53.26 -25.19 28.95
CA THR A 610 54.22 -25.54 30.00
C THR A 610 53.61 -26.22 31.24
N GLN A 611 52.28 -26.19 31.39
CA GLN A 611 51.58 -26.76 32.54
C GLN A 611 51.47 -28.29 32.46
N SER A 612 51.22 -28.94 33.61
CA SER A 612 50.97 -30.38 33.64
C SER A 612 49.68 -30.74 32.89
N ASN A 613 49.71 -31.90 32.23
CA ASN A 613 48.57 -32.48 31.54
C ASN A 613 48.50 -33.97 31.85
N ASP A 614 47.49 -34.37 32.59
CA ASP A 614 47.29 -35.75 33.04
C ASP A 614 46.46 -36.58 32.04
N LEU A 615 46.02 -35.99 30.92
CA LEU A 615 45.29 -36.69 29.86
C LEU A 615 46.22 -37.56 28.99
N PRO A 616 45.84 -38.82 28.69
CA PRO A 616 46.60 -39.67 27.78
C PRO A 616 46.43 -39.22 26.32
N ASP A 617 47.38 -39.58 25.46
CA ASP A 617 47.31 -39.26 24.02
C ASP A 617 46.06 -39.84 23.33
N SER A 618 45.52 -40.96 23.85
CA SER A 618 44.27 -41.56 23.37
C SER A 618 43.04 -40.68 23.56
N PHE A 619 43.07 -39.70 24.46
CA PHE A 619 41.94 -38.79 24.71
C PHE A 619 41.61 -37.92 23.50
N TYR A 620 42.62 -37.59 22.69
CA TYR A 620 42.54 -36.63 21.58
C TYR A 620 42.29 -37.28 20.21
N ASN A 621 42.27 -38.62 20.14
CA ASN A 621 42.17 -39.38 18.89
C ASN A 621 40.73 -39.72 18.51
#